data_AF-A0A2V9RTR8-F1
#
_entry.id   AF-A0A2V9RTR8-F1
#
_cell.length_a   1.000
_cell.length_b   1.000
_cell.length_c   1.000
_cell.angle_alpha   90.00
_cell.angle_beta   90.00
_cell.angle_gamma   90.00
#
_symmetry.space_group_name_H-M   'P 1'
#
loop_
_entity.id
_entity.type
_entity.pdbx_description
1 polymer ?
#
loop_
_entity_poly.entity_id
_entity_poly.type
_entity_poly.pdbx_seq_one_letter_code
_entity_poly.pdbx_strand_id
1 'polypeptide(L)' 'MQTTHAGNENVWKQAFKEAVLELDPTRLQPKLEAAQAAIEHRLLQARTGQAANHQELMELQDARRTIQFLWQEC' A
#
# COMPACT_ATOMS: atom_id res chain seq x y z
N MET A 1 -21.78 16.07 8.63
CA MET A 1 -20.43 16.54 8.97
C MET A 1 -19.49 15.33 8.92
N GLN A 2 -18.35 15.48 8.24
CA GLN A 2 -17.22 14.53 8.10
C GLN A 2 -17.32 13.39 7.07
N THR A 3 -17.09 13.74 5.81
CA THR A 3 -16.65 12.82 4.73
C THR A 3 -15.20 13.16 4.35
N THR A 4 -14.23 12.77 5.18
CA THR A 4 -12.80 12.97 4.90
C THR A 4 -11.95 11.72 5.07
N HIS A 5 -12.55 10.57 5.44
CA HIS A 5 -11.79 9.33 5.64
C HIS A 5 -11.54 8.52 4.36
N ALA A 6 -12.42 8.61 3.36
CA ALA A 6 -12.31 7.83 2.11
C ALA A 6 -11.10 8.20 1.22
N GLY A 7 -10.48 9.36 1.45
CA GLY A 7 -9.37 9.84 0.62
C GLY A 7 -8.07 9.05 0.82
N ASN A 8 -7.84 8.49 2.01
CA ASN A 8 -6.55 7.85 2.34
C ASN A 8 -6.58 6.31 2.26
N GLU A 9 -7.74 5.69 2.42
CA GLU A 9 -7.90 4.24 2.21
C GLU A 9 -7.61 3.82 0.76
N ASN A 10 -7.80 4.74 -0.19
CA ASN A 10 -7.63 4.44 -1.62
C ASN A 10 -6.19 4.57 -2.11
N VAL A 11 -5.36 5.40 -1.46
CA VAL A 11 -4.01 5.72 -1.96
C VAL A 11 -3.09 4.51 -1.94
N TRP A 12 -3.04 3.79 -0.82
CA TRP A 12 -2.18 2.61 -0.70
C TRP A 12 -2.68 1.46 -1.58
N LYS A 13 -4.00 1.29 -1.74
CA LYS A 13 -4.60 0.28 -2.61
C LYS A 13 -4.30 0.55 -4.08
N GLN A 14 -4.38 1.82 -4.50
CA GLN A 14 -4.05 2.22 -5.86
C GLN A 14 -2.56 2.01 -6.14
N ALA A 15 -1.67 2.49 -5.26
CA ALA A 15 -0.23 2.31 -5.43
C ALA A 15 0.15 0.82 -5.48
N PHE A 16 -0.44 -0.01 -4.60
CA PHE A 16 -0.26 -1.45 -4.62
C PHE A 16 -0.69 -2.08 -5.95
N LYS A 17 -1.90 -1.75 -6.44
CA LYS A 17 -2.41 -2.25 -7.72
C LYS A 17 -1.52 -1.84 -8.89
N GLU A 18 -1.06 -0.59 -8.92
CA GLU A 18 -0.18 -0.08 -9.97
C GLU A 18 1.17 -0.78 -10.01
N ALA A 19 1.69 -1.20 -8.86
CA ALA A 19 2.94 -1.93 -8.74
C ALA A 19 2.79 -3.41 -9.15
N VAL A 20 1.76 -4.11 -8.67
CA VAL A 20 1.54 -5.54 -8.98
C VAL A 20 1.19 -5.77 -10.45
N LEU A 21 0.57 -4.79 -11.11
CA LEU A 21 0.22 -4.86 -12.52
C LEU A 21 1.28 -4.26 -13.46
N GLU A 22 2.41 -3.77 -12.93
CA GLU A 22 3.50 -3.28 -13.78
C GLU A 22 4.28 -4.45 -14.37
N LEU A 23 4.44 -4.43 -15.69
CA LEU A 23 5.13 -5.46 -16.45
C LEU A 23 6.44 -4.96 -17.05
N ASP A 24 6.64 -3.64 -17.08
CA ASP A 24 7.88 -3.01 -17.51
C ASP A 24 8.90 -3.01 -16.35
N PRO A 25 10.00 -3.79 -16.44
CA PRO A 25 11.00 -3.88 -15.37
C PRO A 25 11.62 -2.52 -15.01
N THR A 26 11.72 -1.60 -15.97
CA THR A 26 12.31 -0.27 -15.74
C THR A 26 11.41 0.65 -14.92
N ARG A 27 10.10 0.36 -14.90
CA ARG A 27 9.08 1.11 -14.17
C ARG A 27 8.60 0.39 -12.92
N LEU A 28 8.90 -0.91 -12.81
CA LEU A 28 8.49 -1.75 -11.70
C LEU A 28 9.12 -1.28 -10.39
N GLN A 29 10.44 -1.09 -10.35
CA GLN A 29 11.15 -0.66 -9.14
C GLN A 29 10.60 0.65 -8.52
N PRO A 30 10.44 1.77 -9.25
CA PRO A 30 9.88 2.99 -8.66
C PRO A 30 8.41 2.84 -8.22
N LYS A 31 7.65 1.93 -8.84
CA LYS A 31 6.28 1.63 -8.40
C LYS A 31 6.23 0.77 -7.14
N LEU A 32 7.14 -0.19 -7.01
CA LEU A 32 7.30 -0.96 -5.77
C LEU A 32 7.69 -0.04 -4.61
N GLU A 33 8.60 0.92 -4.83
CA GLU A 33 8.96 1.97 -3.87
C GLU A 33 7.75 2.78 -3.41
N ALA A 34 6.97 3.29 -4.37
CA ALA A 34 5.77 4.08 -4.09
C ALA A 34 4.71 3.27 -3.32
N ALA A 35 4.47 2.02 -3.72
CA ALA A 35 3.54 1.12 -3.05
C ALA A 35 3.98 0.83 -1.61
N GLN A 36 5.26 0.52 -1.40
CA GLN A 36 5.80 0.26 -0.06
C GLN A 36 5.65 1.48 0.85
N ALA A 37 5.99 2.67 0.35
CA ALA A 37 5.86 3.92 1.10
C ALA A 37 4.40 4.19 1.49
N ALA A 38 3.45 4.01 0.56
CA ALA A 38 2.03 4.21 0.84
C ALA A 38 1.46 3.21 1.86
N ILE A 39 1.87 1.95 1.78
CA ILE A 39 1.47 0.89 2.73
C ILE A 39 2.01 1.19 4.13
N GLU A 40 3.30 1.50 4.26
CA GLU A 40 3.92 1.83 5.55
C GLU A 40 3.32 3.11 6.15
N HIS A 41 3.04 4.11 5.33
CA HIS A 41 2.36 5.32 5.77
C HIS A 41 0.95 5.03 6.32
N ARG A 42 0.15 4.20 5.63
CA ARG A 42 -1.18 3.81 6.13
C ARG A 42 -1.11 2.97 7.41
N LEU A 43 -0.14 2.05 7.51
CA LEU A 43 0.12 1.27 8.72
C LEU A 43 0.51 2.16 9.90
N LEU A 44 1.33 3.19 9.67
CA LEU A 44 1.68 4.18 10.69
C LEU A 44 0.43 4.92 11.16
N GLN A 45 -0.38 5.43 10.23
CA GLN A 45 -1.64 6.11 10.55
C GLN A 45 -2.60 5.23 11.36
N ALA A 46 -2.69 3.94 11.00
CA ALA A 46 -3.48 2.96 11.73
C ALA A 46 -3.05 2.80 13.18
N ARG A 47 -1.73 2.89 13.44
CA ARG A 47 -1.16 2.83 14.79
C ARG A 47 -1.31 4.12 15.58
N THR A 48 -1.27 5.28 14.91
CA THR A 48 -1.28 6.60 15.56
C THR A 48 -2.68 7.20 15.74
N GLY A 49 -3.74 6.41 15.55
CA GLY A 49 -5.11 6.80 15.92
C GLY A 49 -6.09 7.01 14.77
N GLN A 50 -5.68 6.82 13.51
CA GLN A 50 -6.65 6.70 12.41
C GLN A 50 -7.09 5.24 12.29
N ALA A 51 -8.17 4.90 13.01
CA ALA A 51 -8.68 3.54 13.10
C ALA A 51 -8.73 2.86 11.73
N ALA A 52 -7.95 1.79 11.58
CA ALA A 52 -8.13 0.81 10.52
C ALA A 52 -8.99 -0.31 11.08
N ASN A 53 -9.91 -0.84 10.26
CA ASN A 53 -10.61 -2.04 10.64
C ASN A 53 -9.67 -3.27 10.53
N HIS A 54 -10.05 -4.39 11.16
CA HIS A 54 -9.22 -5.59 11.17
C HIS A 54 -8.91 -6.10 9.75
N GLN A 55 -9.89 -6.03 8.85
CA GLN A 55 -9.73 -6.44 7.46
C GLN A 55 -8.67 -5.60 6.74
N GLU A 56 -8.72 -4.28 6.86
CA GLU A 56 -7.75 -3.38 6.23
C GLU A 56 -6.34 -3.63 6.78
N LEU A 57 -6.20 -3.91 8.07
CA LEU A 57 -4.90 -4.28 8.65
C LEU A 57 -4.35 -5.59 8.06
N MET A 58 -5.20 -6.59 7.83
CA MET A 58 -4.81 -7.82 7.15
C MET A 58 -4.39 -7.53 5.71
N GLU A 59 -5.21 -6.77 4.97
CA GLU A 59 -4.91 -6.41 3.57
C GLU A 59 -3.59 -5.63 3.45
N LEU A 60 -3.30 -4.70 4.38
CA LEU A 60 -2.03 -3.96 4.42
C LEU A 60 -0.83 -4.86 4.70
N GLN A 61 -0.97 -5.84 5.60
CA GLN A 61 0.10 -6.79 5.89
C GLN A 61 0.39 -7.69 4.70
N ASP A 62 -0.65 -8.17 4.02
CA ASP A 62 -0.51 -9.01 2.84
C ASP A 62 0.09 -8.22 1.67
N ALA A 63 -0.41 -7.00 1.42
CA ALA A 63 0.15 -6.10 0.42
C ALA A 63 1.65 -5.84 0.68
N ARG A 64 2.04 -5.61 1.94
CA ARG A 64 3.45 -5.44 2.30
C ARG A 64 4.31 -6.65 1.93
N ARG A 65 3.84 -7.86 2.27
CA ARG A 65 4.55 -9.11 1.95
C ARG A 65 4.69 -9.29 0.44
N THR A 66 3.63 -9.02 -0.31
CA THR A 66 3.65 -9.12 -1.79
C THR A 66 4.66 -8.14 -2.39
N ILE A 67 4.69 -6.88 -1.96
CA ILE A 67 5.67 -5.90 -2.47
C ILE A 67 7.10 -6.31 -2.12
N GLN A 68 7.35 -6.80 -0.91
CA GLN A 68 8.67 -7.30 -0.51
C GLN A 68 9.12 -8.50 -1.36
N PHE A 69 8.22 -9.42 -1.66
CA PHE A 69 8.50 -10.55 -2.53
C PHE A 69 8.85 -10.10 -3.95
N LEU A 70 8.03 -9.22 -4.55
CA LEU A 70 8.27 -8.70 -5.91
C LEU A 70 9.61 -7.95 -6.01
N TRP A 71 10.03 -7.29 -4.94
CA TRP A 71 11.32 -6.61 -4.89
C TRP A 71 12.51 -7.57 -4.94
N GLN A 72 12.39 -8.76 -4.34
CA GLN A 72 13.46 -9.76 -4.34
C GLN A 72 13.65 -10.44 -5.70
N GLU A 73 12.62 -10.40 -6.54
CA GLU A 73 12.59 -11.01 -7.88
C GLU A 73 13.03 -10.05 -9.01
N CYS A 74 13.29 -8.78 -8.70
CA CYS A 74 13.77 -7.76 -9.64
C CYS A 74 15.29 -7.53 -9.49
#